data_AF-W9AGL4-F1
#
_entry.id   AF-W9AGL4-F1
#
_cell.length_a   1.000
_cell.length_b   1.000
_cell.length_c   1.000
_cell.angle_alpha   90.00
_cell.angle_beta   90.00
_cell.angle_gamma   90.00
#
_symmetry.space_group_name_H-M   'P 1'
#
loop_
_entity.id
_entity.type
_entity.pdbx_description
1 polymer ?
#
loop_
_entity_poly.entity_id
_entity_poly.type
_entity_poly.pdbx_seq_one_letter_code
_entity_poly.pdbx_strand_id
1 'polypeptide(L)' 'MLSNVGIPGLIIILVITLIIFGPKKLPEIGSAFGKTLSEFKRSTNELLEDDDQEAPEPKK' A
#
# COMPACT_ATOMS: atom_id res chain seq x y z
N MET A 1 -26.00 12.78 -7.43
CA MET A 1 -25.56 12.84 -8.84
C MET A 1 -24.31 11.98 -9.06
N LEU A 2 -23.23 12.13 -8.29
CA LEU A 2 -22.03 11.27 -8.38
C LEU A 2 -22.22 9.84 -7.85
N SER A 3 -23.11 9.61 -6.87
CA SER A 3 -23.36 8.26 -6.30
C SER A 3 -24.06 7.29 -7.27
N ASN A 4 -24.61 7.78 -8.38
CA ASN A 4 -25.17 6.93 -9.45
C ASN A 4 -24.07 6.43 -10.42
N VAL A 5 -22.88 7.01 -10.34
CA VAL A 5 -21.68 6.58 -11.05
C VAL A 5 -21.03 5.48 -10.20
N GLY A 6 -21.74 4.37 -10.04
CA GLY A 6 -21.25 3.23 -9.27
C GLY A 6 -20.05 2.56 -9.95
N ILE A 7 -19.84 1.27 -9.64
CA ILE A 7 -18.81 0.43 -10.27
C ILE A 7 -18.73 0.59 -11.81
N PRO A 8 -19.84 0.72 -12.58
CA PRO A 8 -19.76 0.92 -14.02
C PRO A 8 -18.99 2.17 -14.45
N GLY A 9 -19.13 3.27 -13.73
CA GLY A 9 -18.43 4.51 -14.06
C GLY A 9 -16.95 4.46 -13.73
N LEU A 10 -16.58 3.79 -12.62
CA LEU A 10 -15.19 3.53 -12.27
C LEU A 10 -14.50 2.70 -13.37
N ILE A 11 -15.17 1.68 -13.91
CA ILE A 11 -14.64 0.85 -15.00
C ILE A 11 -14.32 1.71 -16.23
N ILE A 12 -15.20 2.65 -16.61
CA ILE A 12 -14.97 3.54 -17.75
C ILE A 12 -13.72 4.39 -17.55
N ILE A 13 -13.55 4.99 -16.37
CA ILE A 13 -12.36 5.77 -16.03
C ILE A 13 -11.11 4.88 -16.08
N LEU A 14 -11.20 3.66 -15.55
CA LEU A 14 -10.12 2.68 -15.55
C LEU A 14 -9.71 2.33 -16.99
N VAL A 15 -10.67 2.07 -17.89
CA VAL A 15 -10.40 1.79 -19.30
C VAL A 15 -9.70 2.95 -20.00
N ILE A 16 -10.16 4.20 -19.82
CA ILE A 16 -9.50 5.39 -20.41
C ILE A 16 -8.07 5.51 -19.90
N THR A 17 -7.88 5.34 -18.58
CA THR A 17 -6.56 5.37 -17.94
C THR A 17 -5.66 4.27 -18.50
N LEU A 18 -6.18 3.07 -18.73
CA LEU A 18 -5.44 1.96 -19.33
C LEU A 18 -5.09 2.19 -20.79
N ILE A 19 -5.87 2.95 -21.55
CA ILE A 19 -5.51 3.29 -22.93
C ILE A 19 -4.30 4.25 -22.93
N ILE A 20 -4.26 5.20 -21.99
CA ILE A 20 -3.17 6.19 -21.89
C ILE A 20 -1.89 5.54 -21.33
N PHE A 21 -2.00 4.82 -20.22
CA PHE A 21 -0.84 4.28 -19.51
C PHE A 21 -0.51 2.83 -19.90
N GLY A 22 -1.49 2.05 -20.39
CA GLY A 22 -1.35 0.63 -20.69
C GLY A 22 -1.71 -0.29 -19.51
N PRO A 23 -2.33 -1.46 -19.75
CA PRO A 23 -2.73 -2.42 -18.70
C PRO A 23 -1.56 -3.02 -17.92
N LYS A 24 -0.35 -3.01 -18.50
CA LYS A 24 0.85 -3.54 -17.84
C LYS A 24 1.46 -2.57 -16.83
N LYS A 25 1.24 -1.26 -16.97
CA LYS A 25 1.87 -0.26 -16.09
C LYS A 25 1.26 -0.22 -14.69
N LEU A 26 -0.05 -0.43 -14.56
CA LEU A 26 -0.69 -0.43 -13.24
C LEU A 26 -0.17 -1.56 -12.32
N PRO A 27 -0.08 -2.83 -12.75
CA PRO A 27 0.52 -3.89 -11.95
C PRO A 27 2.01 -3.70 -11.67
N GLU A 28 2.75 -3.15 -12.64
CA GLU A 28 4.19 -2.88 -12.52
C GLU A 28 4.46 -1.83 -11.42
N ILE A 29 3.74 -0.71 -11.44
CA ILE A 29 3.80 0.34 -10.41
C ILE A 29 3.33 -0.22 -9.07
N GLY A 30 2.23 -0.97 -9.04
CA GLY A 30 1.72 -1.59 -7.81
C GLY A 30 2.72 -2.58 -7.19
N SER A 31 3.43 -3.35 -8.02
CA SER A 31 4.44 -4.31 -7.56
C SER A 31 5.68 -3.60 -7.01
N ALA A 32 6.13 -2.53 -7.67
CA ALA A 32 7.25 -1.73 -7.18
C ALA A 32 6.90 -1.03 -5.86
N PHE A 33 5.75 -0.35 -5.81
CA PHE A 33 5.26 0.32 -4.61
C PHE A 33 4.99 -0.67 -3.46
N GLY A 34 4.44 -1.83 -3.76
CA GLY A 34 4.17 -2.89 -2.78
C GLY A 34 5.45 -3.43 -2.13
N LYS A 35 6.53 -3.60 -2.90
CA LYS A 35 7.84 -3.96 -2.34
C LYS A 35 8.36 -2.88 -1.39
N THR A 36 8.32 -1.62 -1.81
CA THR A 36 8.72 -0.48 -0.97
C THR A 36 7.90 -0.41 0.31
N LEU A 37 6.58 -0.56 0.23
CA LEU A 37 5.70 -0.53 1.41
C LEU A 37 5.95 -1.73 2.33
N SER A 38 6.25 -2.91 1.77
CA SER A 38 6.57 -4.11 2.54
C SER A 38 7.88 -3.96 3.31
N GLU A 39 8.91 -3.41 2.66
CA GLU A 39 10.20 -3.12 3.30
C GLU A 39 10.03 -2.03 4.37
N PHE A 40 9.31 -0.95 4.06
CA PHE A 40 9.01 0.12 5.01
C PHE A 40 8.27 -0.40 6.25
N LYS A 41 7.25 -1.25 6.05
CA LYS A 41 6.52 -1.90 7.16
C LYS A 41 7.46 -2.73 8.02
N ARG A 42 8.33 -3.53 7.40
CA ARG A 42 9.26 -4.39 8.13
C ARG A 42 10.24 -3.58 8.97
N SER A 43 10.88 -2.57 8.38
CA SER A 43 11.79 -1.68 9.12
C SER A 43 11.07 -0.93 10.23
N THR A 44 9.82 -0.50 10.00
CA THR A 44 9.02 0.16 11.05
C THR A 44 8.73 -0.79 12.21
N ASN A 45 8.39 -2.06 11.92
CA ASN A 45 8.16 -3.07 12.95
C ASN A 45 9.44 -3.39 13.75
N GLU A 46 10.58 -3.54 13.08
CA GLU A 46 11.87 -3.78 13.75
C GLU A 46 12.22 -2.62 14.70
N LEU A 47 11.98 -1.36 14.30
CA LEU A 47 12.18 -0.20 15.18
C LEU A 47 11.23 -0.15 16.39
N LEU A 48 10.01 -0.66 16.25
CA LEU A 48 9.04 -0.73 17.35
C LEU A 48 9.38 -1.87 18.32
N GLU A 49 9.82 -3.02 17.82
CA GLU A 49 10.20 -4.19 18.62
C GLU A 49 11.52 -3.98 19.41
N ASP A 50 12.43 -3.15 18.91
CA ASP A 50 13.65 -2.77 19.62
C ASP A 50 13.39 -1.78 20.79
N ASP A 51 12.32 -0.98 20.73
CA ASP A 51 11.94 -0.01 21.77
C ASP A 51 11.16 -0.67 22.94
N ASP A 52 10.53 -1.83 22.69
CA ASP A 52 9.76 -2.59 23.70
C ASP A 52 10.64 -3.55 24.56
N GLN A 53 11.92 -3.75 24.22
CA GLN A 53 12.83 -4.65 24.95
C GLN A 53 13.64 -3.98 26.08
N GLU A 54 13.46 -2.68 26.33
CA GLU A 54 14.08 -1.97 27.46
C GLU A 54 13.07 -1.64 28.59
N ALA A 55 12.16 -2.58 28.90
CA ALA A 55 11.46 -2.55 30.18
C ALA A 55 12.37 -3.17 31.26
N PRO A 56 12.88 -2.40 32.24
CA PRO A 56 13.73 -2.96 33.29
C PRO A 56 12.91 -3.95 34.11
N GLU A 57 13.30 -5.23 34.10
CA GLU A 57 12.74 -6.20 35.03
C GLU A 57 12.90 -5.67 36.47
N PRO A 58 11.80 -5.53 37.24
CA PRO A 58 11.91 -5.19 38.65
C PRO A 58 12.49 -6.41 39.36
N LYS A 59 13.79 -6.38 39.61
CA LYS A 59 14.47 -7.35 40.47
C LYS A 59 13.79 -7.35 41.86
N LYS A 60 13.33 -8.53 42.25
CA LYS A 60 12.74 -8.87 43.55
C LYS A 60 13.62 -8.45 44.74
#